data_AF-A0A371KK91-F1
#
_entry.id   AF-A0A371KK91-F1
#
_cell.length_a   1.000
_cell.length_b   1.000
_cell.length_c   1.000
_cell.angle_alpha   90.00
_cell.angle_beta   90.00
_cell.angle_gamma   90.00
#
_symmetry.space_group_name_H-M   'P 1'
#
loop_
_entity.id
_entity.type
_entity.pdbx_description
1 polymer ?
#
loop_
_entity_poly.entity_id
_entity_poly.type
_entity_poly.pdbx_seq_one_letter_code
_entity_poly.pdbx_strand_id
1 'polypeptide(L)'
;PLSAVLGDAGLPVFAQYLLPVAALIAIFTTMLVGLTSSARVLSALADRSLLPSAFAATSEQTNSPYVALCTVAIGAGAVVIGRQVVGGIVLAALVGTVLPYAINIASFVGLRVYRGDVAAPFRAPGGLLTAAIACCFLALLAVGLSV
;
A
#
# COMPACT_ATOMS: atom_id res chain seq x y z
N PRO A 1 7.12 -6.86 23.20
CA PRO A 1 5.90 -7.39 23.84
C PRO A 1 5.70 -8.90 23.61
N LEU A 2 5.65 -9.41 22.37
CA LEU A 2 5.51 -10.85 22.12
C LEU A 2 6.77 -11.67 22.51
N SER A 3 7.97 -11.16 22.22
CA SER A 3 9.23 -11.80 22.57
C SER A 3 9.46 -11.93 24.09
N ALA A 4 8.95 -10.98 24.88
CA ALA A 4 9.02 -11.04 26.34
C ALA A 4 8.09 -12.13 26.90
N VAL A 5 6.86 -12.23 26.36
CA VAL A 5 5.88 -13.24 26.77
C VAL A 5 6.32 -14.66 26.37
N LEU A 6 6.98 -14.84 25.23
CA LEU A 6 7.58 -16.14 24.86
C LEU A 6 8.84 -16.49 25.66
N GLY A 7 9.54 -15.49 26.20
CA GLY A 7 10.64 -15.70 27.14
C GLY A 7 10.14 -16.32 28.44
N ASP A 8 9.03 -15.82 28.99
CA ASP A 8 8.40 -16.35 30.20
C ASP A 8 7.75 -17.74 30.01
N ALA A 9 7.42 -18.11 28.76
CA ALA A 9 6.85 -19.41 28.41
C ALA A 9 7.89 -20.55 28.23
N GLY A 10 9.19 -20.28 28.45
CA GLY A 10 10.24 -21.29 28.41
C GLY A 10 10.74 -21.66 27.00
N LEU A 11 10.46 -20.84 25.97
CA LEU A 11 10.92 -21.06 24.60
C LEU A 11 11.84 -19.91 24.11
N PRO A 12 13.01 -19.70 24.73
CA PRO A 12 13.88 -18.55 24.46
C PRO A 12 14.40 -18.51 23.01
N VAL A 13 14.58 -19.67 22.38
CA VAL A 13 15.07 -19.78 20.99
C VAL A 13 14.06 -19.20 19.98
N PHE A 14 12.76 -19.40 20.21
CA PHE A 14 11.70 -18.86 19.35
C PHE A 14 11.56 -17.34 19.49
N ALA A 15 11.67 -16.85 20.72
CA ALA A 15 11.61 -15.41 21.02
C ALA A 15 12.81 -14.64 20.46
N GLN A 16 14.01 -15.21 20.54
CA GLN A 16 15.26 -14.50 20.24
C GLN A 16 15.72 -14.65 18.79
N TYR A 17 15.38 -15.73 18.10
CA TYR A 17 15.85 -15.97 16.72
C TYR A 17 14.72 -16.06 15.71
N LEU A 18 13.68 -16.86 15.98
CA LEU A 18 12.64 -17.09 14.97
C LEU A 18 11.78 -15.85 14.74
N LEU A 19 11.39 -15.14 15.79
CA LEU A 19 10.61 -13.90 15.71
C LEU A 19 11.34 -12.79 14.92
N PRO A 20 12.60 -12.47 15.20
CA PRO A 20 13.35 -11.49 14.40
C PRO A 20 13.53 -11.90 12.95
N VAL A 21 13.82 -13.18 12.67
CA VAL A 21 13.96 -13.67 11.29
C VAL A 21 12.63 -13.60 10.54
N ALA A 22 11.52 -14.00 11.17
CA ALA A 22 10.19 -13.88 10.59
C ALA A 22 9.81 -12.42 10.34
N ALA A 23 10.13 -11.51 11.27
CA ALA A 23 9.92 -10.08 11.08
C ALA A 23 10.74 -9.52 9.91
N LEU A 24 12.00 -9.92 9.77
CA LEU A 24 12.84 -9.55 8.62
C LEU A 24 12.22 -10.02 7.32
N ILE A 25 11.87 -11.31 7.22
CA ILE A 25 11.23 -11.88 6.01
C ILE A 25 9.95 -11.12 5.68
N ALA A 26 9.08 -10.85 6.66
CA ALA A 26 7.83 -10.12 6.46
C ALA A 26 8.06 -8.69 5.94
N ILE A 27 9.05 -7.98 6.49
CA ILE A 27 9.41 -6.63 6.03
C ILE A 27 9.94 -6.69 4.59
N PHE A 28 10.83 -7.64 4.29
CA PHE A 28 11.36 -7.84 2.93
C PHE A 28 10.26 -8.13 1.91
N THR A 29 9.33 -9.03 2.24
CA THR A 29 8.19 -9.35 1.36
C THR A 29 7.30 -8.13 1.16
N THR A 30 7.00 -7.38 2.21
CA THR A 30 6.18 -6.16 2.12
C THR A 30 6.85 -5.12 1.23
N MET A 31 8.16 -4.94 1.38
CA MET A 31 8.93 -4.02 0.54
C MET A 31 8.92 -4.45 -0.93
N LEU A 32 9.10 -5.75 -1.21
CA LEU A 32 9.07 -6.29 -2.57
C LEU A 32 7.69 -6.09 -3.23
N VAL A 33 6.61 -6.36 -2.50
CA VAL A 33 5.24 -6.13 -2.98
C VAL A 33 4.99 -4.63 -3.20
N GLY A 34 5.46 -3.76 -2.31
CA GLY A 34 5.34 -2.32 -2.46
C GLY A 34 6.04 -1.80 -3.72
N LEU A 35 7.30 -2.20 -3.95
CA LEU A 35 8.08 -1.80 -5.12
C LEU A 35 7.43 -2.27 -6.43
N THR A 36 7.02 -3.54 -6.48
CA THR A 36 6.40 -4.12 -7.68
C THR A 36 5.02 -3.54 -7.97
N SER A 37 4.22 -3.24 -6.94
CA SER A 37 2.91 -2.61 -7.10
C SER A 37 3.02 -1.19 -7.64
N SER A 38 3.94 -0.38 -7.09
CA SER A 38 4.20 0.98 -7.57
C SER A 38 4.70 1.01 -9.01
N ALA A 39 5.58 0.08 -9.39
CA ALA A 39 6.06 -0.05 -10.76
C ALA A 39 4.93 -0.37 -11.74
N ARG A 40 3.97 -1.22 -11.37
CA ARG A 40 2.78 -1.53 -12.19
C ARG A 40 1.85 -0.33 -12.37
N VAL A 41 1.65 0.46 -11.32
CA VAL A 41 0.86 1.70 -11.43
C VAL A 41 1.50 2.66 -12.44
N LEU A 42 2.83 2.82 -12.38
CA LEU A 42 3.56 3.67 -13.32
C LEU A 42 3.49 3.17 -14.77
N SER A 43 3.61 1.85 -14.97
CA SER A 43 3.44 1.21 -16.28
C SER A 43 2.03 1.44 -16.83
N ALA A 44 0.98 1.26 -16.02
CA ALA A 44 -0.40 1.47 -16.43
C ALA A 44 -0.71 2.95 -16.78
N LEU A 45 0.01 3.90 -16.17
CA LEU A 45 -0.07 5.31 -16.52
C LEU A 45 0.64 5.60 -17.86
N ALA A 46 1.77 4.95 -18.11
CA ALA A 46 2.50 5.03 -19.38
C ALA A 46 1.68 4.44 -20.54
N ASP A 47 0.97 3.34 -20.33
CA ASP A 47 0.05 2.74 -21.31
C ASP A 47 -1.12 3.67 -21.68
N ARG A 48 -1.50 4.57 -20.76
CA ARG A 48 -2.52 5.60 -20.98
C ARG A 48 -1.95 6.90 -21.57
N SER A 49 -0.70 6.90 -22.01
CA SER A 49 0.02 8.06 -22.53
C SER A 49 0.12 9.25 -21.55
N LEU A 50 -0.06 9.00 -20.24
CA LEU A 50 0.07 10.02 -19.19
C LEU A 50 1.53 10.23 -18.77
N LEU A 51 2.41 9.28 -19.11
CA LEU A 51 3.85 9.32 -18.85
C LEU A 51 4.63 8.99 -20.11
N PRO A 52 5.92 9.39 -20.20
CA PRO A 52 6.78 9.03 -21.33
C PRO A 52 6.75 7.53 -21.60
N SER A 53 6.68 7.15 -22.88
CA SER A 53 6.59 5.75 -23.33
C SER A 53 7.74 4.86 -22.83
N ALA A 54 8.85 5.45 -22.41
CA ALA A 54 9.96 4.76 -21.74
C ALA A 54 9.53 4.00 -20.47
N PHE A 55 8.47 4.43 -19.78
CA PHE A 55 7.95 3.75 -18.59
C PHE A 55 7.04 2.56 -18.89
N ALA A 56 6.55 2.44 -20.14
CA ALA A 56 5.82 1.27 -20.62
C ALA A 56 6.77 0.17 -21.16
N ALA A 57 8.09 0.44 -21.20
CA ALA A 57 9.07 -0.53 -21.66
C ALA A 57 9.17 -1.73 -20.69
N THR A 58 8.53 -2.83 -21.07
CA THR A 58 8.61 -4.11 -20.38
C THR A 58 9.73 -4.97 -20.97
N SER A 59 10.47 -5.69 -20.12
CA SER A 59 11.44 -6.68 -20.58
C SER A 59 10.74 -7.87 -21.21
N GLU A 60 11.16 -8.28 -22.41
CA GLU A 60 10.57 -9.40 -23.18
C GLU A 60 10.64 -10.75 -22.45
N GLN A 61 11.60 -10.93 -21.53
CA GLN A 61 11.84 -12.21 -20.86
C GLN A 61 11.00 -12.40 -19.59
N THR A 62 10.69 -11.31 -18.88
CA THR A 62 10.01 -11.35 -17.57
C THR A 62 8.67 -10.59 -17.59
N ASN A 63 8.34 -9.91 -18.70
CA ASN A 63 7.20 -8.98 -18.83
C ASN A 63 7.11 -7.96 -17.68
N SER A 64 8.25 -7.66 -17.05
CA SER A 64 8.32 -6.77 -15.90
C SER A 64 8.74 -5.37 -16.37
N PRO A 65 8.07 -4.30 -15.91
CA PRO A 65 8.42 -2.93 -16.27
C PRO A 65 9.71 -2.53 -15.53
N TYR A 66 10.86 -2.88 -16.13
CA TYR A 66 12.17 -2.72 -15.51
C TYR A 66 12.51 -1.24 -15.27
N VAL A 67 12.16 -0.35 -16.21
CA VAL A 67 12.40 1.09 -16.10
C VAL A 67 11.63 1.67 -14.90
N ALA A 68 10.34 1.33 -14.76
CA ALA A 68 9.53 1.76 -13.64
C ALA A 68 10.04 1.22 -12.29
N LEU A 69 10.50 -0.03 -12.27
CA LEU A 69 11.04 -0.64 -11.06
C LEU A 69 12.35 0.05 -10.62
N CYS A 70 13.26 0.32 -11.56
CA CYS A 70 14.51 1.03 -11.28
C CYS A 70 14.25 2.46 -10.79
N THR A 71 13.31 3.20 -11.39
CA THR A 71 13.01 4.56 -10.93
C THR A 71 12.41 4.57 -9.53
N VAL A 72 11.52 3.63 -9.21
CA VAL A 72 10.97 3.51 -7.85
C VAL A 72 12.06 3.09 -6.85
N ALA A 73 12.96 2.16 -7.21
CA ALA A 73 14.05 1.73 -6.35
C ALA A 73 15.06 2.86 -6.08
N ILE A 74 15.42 3.64 -7.11
CA ILE A 74 16.30 4.80 -6.97
C ILE A 74 15.64 5.88 -6.12
N GLY A 75 14.35 6.17 -6.34
CA GLY A 75 13.59 7.11 -5.52
C GLY A 75 13.54 6.69 -4.05
N ALA A 76 13.25 5.41 -3.78
CA ALA A 76 13.26 4.87 -2.42
C ALA A 76 14.66 4.95 -1.77
N GLY A 77 15.72 4.63 -2.51
CA GLY A 77 17.09 4.73 -2.02
C GLY A 77 17.51 6.17 -1.68
N ALA A 78 17.15 7.14 -2.54
CA ALA A 78 17.43 8.55 -2.30
C ALA A 78 16.75 9.07 -1.02
N VAL A 79 15.52 8.63 -0.77
CA VAL A 79 14.77 9.00 0.45
C VAL A 79 15.41 8.44 1.72
N VAL A 80 15.94 7.21 1.69
CA VAL A 80 16.64 6.60 2.83
C VAL A 80 17.94 7.33 3.16
N ILE A 81 18.71 7.71 2.13
CA ILE A 81 19.98 8.44 2.31
C ILE A 81 19.73 9.87 2.82
N GLY A 82 18.61 10.48 2.40
CA GLY A 82 18.28 11.85 2.70
C GLY A 82 18.14 12.18 4.20
N ARG A 83 17.83 11.19 5.07
CA ARG A 83 17.66 11.23 6.56
C ARG A 83 16.80 12.36 7.18
N GLN A 84 16.67 13.52 6.56
CA GLN A 84 15.93 14.72 6.97
C GLN A 84 14.46 14.74 6.51
N VAL A 85 14.01 13.76 5.71
CA VAL A 85 12.66 13.76 5.12
C VAL A 85 11.64 12.96 5.94
N VAL A 86 12.01 12.40 7.11
CA VAL A 86 11.14 11.47 7.86
C VAL A 86 9.75 12.05 8.15
N GLY A 87 9.66 13.31 8.60
CA GLY A 87 8.37 13.97 8.83
C GLY A 87 7.55 14.17 7.54
N GLY A 88 8.21 14.53 6.43
CA GLY A 88 7.57 14.69 5.13
C GLY A 88 7.10 13.37 4.52
N ILE A 89 7.82 12.27 4.76
CA ILE A 89 7.44 10.93 4.29
C ILE A 89 6.16 10.47 4.98
N VAL A 90 6.02 10.70 6.29
CA VAL A 90 4.80 10.34 7.03
C VAL A 90 3.61 11.11 6.48
N LEU A 91 3.74 12.42 6.26
CA LEU A 91 2.67 13.24 5.70
C LEU A 91 2.34 12.86 4.24
N ALA A 92 3.34 12.57 3.42
CA ALA A 92 3.15 12.11 2.05
C ALA A 92 2.47 10.72 2.00
N ALA A 93 2.85 9.81 2.89
CA ALA A 93 2.20 8.50 3.02
C ALA A 93 0.76 8.63 3.52
N LEU A 94 0.50 9.57 4.43
CA LEU A 94 -0.85 9.87 4.92
C LEU A 94 -1.74 10.37 3.79
N VAL A 95 -1.30 11.40 3.07
CA VAL A 95 -2.06 11.94 1.92
C VAL A 95 -2.22 10.87 0.84
N GLY A 96 -1.15 10.13 0.55
CA GLY A 96 -1.12 9.07 -0.45
C GLY A 96 -1.99 7.86 -0.10
N THR A 97 -2.38 7.67 1.16
CA THR A 97 -3.26 6.57 1.58
C THR A 97 -4.70 7.07 1.76
N VAL A 98 -4.89 8.16 2.50
CA VAL A 98 -6.22 8.70 2.83
C VAL A 98 -6.97 9.14 1.58
N LEU A 99 -6.30 9.83 0.65
CA LEU A 99 -6.95 10.38 -0.55
C LEU A 99 -7.47 9.27 -1.48
N PRO A 100 -6.67 8.24 -1.87
CA PRO A 100 -7.19 7.15 -2.68
C PRO A 100 -8.30 6.35 -1.99
N TYR A 101 -8.22 6.12 -0.67
CA TYR A 101 -9.31 5.43 0.04
C TYR A 101 -10.59 6.26 0.06
N ALA A 102 -10.51 7.58 0.23
CA ALA A 102 -11.67 8.47 0.14
C ALA A 102 -12.33 8.41 -1.25
N ILE A 103 -11.52 8.43 -2.32
CA ILE A 103 -12.00 8.27 -3.71
C ILE A 103 -12.65 6.90 -3.90
N ASN A 104 -12.11 5.84 -3.30
CA ASN A 104 -12.67 4.49 -3.39
C ASN A 104 -14.04 4.40 -2.69
N ILE A 105 -14.19 4.99 -1.50
CA ILE A 105 -15.47 5.05 -0.78
C ILE A 105 -16.49 5.86 -1.60
N ALA A 106 -16.09 7.02 -2.13
CA ALA A 106 -16.95 7.84 -2.98
C ALA A 106 -17.39 7.09 -4.24
N SER A 107 -16.47 6.35 -4.87
CA SER A 107 -16.77 5.51 -6.05
C SER A 107 -17.74 4.38 -5.71
N PHE A 108 -17.59 3.73 -4.56
CA PHE A 108 -18.51 2.70 -4.08
C PHE A 108 -19.93 3.24 -3.86
N VAL A 109 -20.05 4.40 -3.22
CA VAL A 109 -21.35 5.07 -3.02
C VAL A 109 -21.93 5.51 -4.37
N GLY A 110 -21.12 6.11 -5.24
CA GLY A 110 -21.52 6.56 -6.56
C GLY A 110 -22.04 5.43 -7.46
N LEU A 111 -21.32 4.31 -7.52
CA LEU A 111 -21.74 3.11 -8.26
C LEU A 111 -23.08 2.57 -7.74
N ARG A 112 -23.31 2.64 -6.42
CA ARG A 112 -24.53 2.13 -5.81
C ARG A 112 -25.75 3.02 -6.00
N VAL A 113 -25.55 4.34 -6.10
CA VAL A 113 -26.62 5.33 -6.31
C VAL A 113 -26.93 5.53 -7.79
N TYR A 114 -25.91 5.64 -8.64
CA TYR A 114 -26.07 6.04 -10.05
C TYR A 114 -26.06 4.87 -11.04
N ARG A 115 -25.47 3.72 -10.69
CA ARG A 115 -25.31 2.57 -11.60
C ARG A 115 -25.80 1.26 -10.97
N GLY A 116 -27.11 1.22 -10.68
CA GLY A 116 -27.79 0.03 -10.14
C GLY A 116 -27.98 -1.12 -11.14
N ASP A 117 -27.71 -0.88 -12.42
CA ASP A 117 -27.76 -1.79 -13.56
C ASP A 117 -26.58 -2.78 -13.60
N VAL A 118 -25.48 -2.50 -12.91
CA VAL A 118 -24.31 -3.36 -12.88
C VAL A 118 -24.53 -4.52 -11.89
N ALA A 119 -24.68 -5.74 -12.41
CA ALA A 119 -24.71 -6.96 -11.62
C ALA A 119 -23.30 -7.32 -11.14
N ALA A 120 -22.89 -6.75 -9.99
CA ALA A 120 -21.60 -7.06 -9.38
C ALA A 120 -21.54 -8.55 -8.95
N PRO A 121 -20.47 -9.31 -9.30
CA PRO A 121 -20.28 -10.70 -8.89
C PRO A 121 -20.24 -10.89 -7.36
N PHE A 122 -19.79 -9.85 -6.65
CA PHE A 122 -19.79 -9.79 -5.19
C PHE A 122 -20.41 -8.47 -4.74
N ARG A 123 -21.35 -8.53 -3.79
CA ARG A 123 -22.00 -7.35 -3.19
C ARG A 123 -21.67 -7.30 -1.70
N ALA A 124 -21.08 -6.20 -1.26
CA ALA A 124 -20.79 -6.00 0.16
C ALA A 124 -22.09 -6.05 0.99
N PRO A 125 -22.17 -6.92 2.01
CA PRO A 125 -23.32 -7.01 2.91
C PRO A 125 -23.42 -5.73 3.74
N GLY A 126 -24.61 -5.15 3.88
CA GLY A 126 -24.84 -3.92 4.66
C GLY A 126 -24.93 -2.63 3.85
N GLY A 127 -24.68 -2.66 2.54
CA GLY A 127 -25.10 -1.58 1.66
C GLY A 127 -24.39 -0.25 1.85
N LEU A 128 -25.17 0.81 2.12
CA LEU A 128 -24.63 2.14 2.43
C LEU A 128 -24.04 2.20 3.85
N LEU A 129 -24.43 1.29 4.76
CA LEU A 129 -23.88 1.23 6.12
C LEU A 129 -22.40 0.87 6.11
N THR A 130 -21.95 -0.02 5.22
CA THR A 130 -20.52 -0.35 5.11
C THR A 130 -19.70 0.84 4.62
N ALA A 131 -20.25 1.68 3.75
CA ALA A 131 -19.60 2.91 3.32
C ALA A 131 -19.49 3.92 4.46
N ALA A 132 -20.53 4.06 5.28
CA ALA A 132 -20.52 4.93 6.46
C ALA A 132 -19.49 4.46 7.50
N ILE A 133 -19.43 3.17 7.78
CA ILE A 133 -18.42 2.57 8.69
C ILE A 133 -17.01 2.79 8.13
N ALA A 134 -16.78 2.52 6.84
CA ALA A 134 -15.49 2.74 6.21
C ALA A 134 -15.05 4.22 6.27
N CYS A 135 -15.99 5.15 6.06
CA CYS A 135 -15.72 6.59 6.19
C CYS A 135 -15.36 6.98 7.62
N CYS A 136 -16.07 6.43 8.62
CA CYS A 136 -15.77 6.65 10.03
C CYS A 136 -14.37 6.12 10.41
N PHE A 137 -14.01 4.91 9.98
CA PHE A 137 -12.67 4.36 10.21
C PHE A 137 -11.58 5.18 9.51
N LEU A 138 -11.83 5.67 8.31
CA LEU A 138 -10.89 6.52 7.59
C LEU A 138 -10.69 7.87 8.29
N ALA A 139 -11.76 8.46 8.80
CA ALA A 139 -11.69 9.69 9.61
C ALA A 139 -10.94 9.44 10.93
N LEU A 140 -11.20 8.32 11.62
CA LEU A 140 -10.46 7.94 12.82
C LEU A 140 -8.98 7.73 12.55
N LEU A 141 -8.62 7.10 11.42
CA LEU A 141 -7.22 6.91 11.02
C LEU A 141 -6.54 8.24 10.72
N ALA A 142 -7.22 9.15 10.02
CA ALA A 142 -6.70 10.49 9.74
C ALA A 142 -6.45 11.29 11.02
N VAL A 143 -7.37 11.22 11.99
CA VAL A 143 -7.22 11.91 13.29
C VAL A 143 -6.14 11.24 14.14
N GLY A 144 -6.12 9.91 14.23
CA GLY A 144 -5.18 9.15 15.06
C GLY A 144 -3.72 9.27 14.63
N LEU A 145 -3.46 9.53 13.34
CA LEU A 145 -2.11 9.81 12.82
C LEU A 145 -1.74 11.30 12.80
N SER A 146 -2.69 12.20 13.06
CA SER A 146 -2.45 13.65 13.14
C SER A 146 -1.93 14.12 14.50
N VAL A 147 -1.80 13.20 15.46
CA VAL A 147 -1.22 13.35 16.81
C VAL A 147 0.18 12.74 16.83
#